data_AF-A0A917NWU6-F1
#
_entry.id   AF-A0A917NWU6-F1
#
_cell.length_a   1.000
_cell.length_b   1.000
_cell.length_c   1.000
_cell.angle_alpha   90.00
_cell.angle_beta   90.00
_cell.angle_gamma   90.00
#
_symmetry.space_group_name_H-M   'P 1'
#
loop_
_entity.id
_entity.type
_entity.pdbx_description
1 polymer ?
#
loop_
_entity_poly.entity_id
_entity_poly.type
_entity_poly.pdbx_seq_one_letter_code
_entity_poly.pdbx_strand_id
1 'polypeptide(L)'
;MAEPEAAAMMGRLLAATLAAIDALDDAARHIAPDTLEALAAHADATLLATVLEAAEAFPWPDRLAPMRDCLMQAATEARAATEGFATAPADANPMLAAARALRRRARAEAALYPLTPFLPPVSRHFLEPAARDDAALLARLAAVPPGRDGTGVMHLGGPPGTRGGTALYVPETYDPTHPPPLVVALHGGSGNGADFLWTWLREARTRGMLLVAPTAPGRTWTLDDPGADGEVIDRILAEVEVRWPTDPTRSLLTGMSDGGTFT
;
A
#
# COMPACT_ATOMS: atom_id res chain seq x y z
N MET A 1 -10.15 -23.17 23.64
CA MET A 1 -10.58 -21.76 23.54
C MET A 1 -11.45 -21.61 22.33
N ALA A 2 -12.54 -20.86 22.45
CA ALA A 2 -13.61 -20.91 21.48
C ALA A 2 -13.26 -20.04 20.25
N GLU A 3 -13.45 -20.59 19.04
CA GLU A 3 -13.36 -19.85 17.76
C GLU A 3 -14.03 -18.47 17.75
N PRO A 4 -15.21 -18.28 18.39
CA PRO A 4 -15.87 -16.99 18.46
C PRO A 4 -15.03 -15.89 19.14
N GLU A 5 -14.22 -16.22 20.15
CA GLU A 5 -13.41 -15.23 20.88
C GLU A 5 -12.27 -14.71 20.00
N ALA A 6 -11.62 -15.60 19.24
CA ALA A 6 -10.57 -15.24 18.29
C ALA A 6 -11.12 -14.41 17.13
N ALA A 7 -12.30 -14.75 16.61
CA ALA A 7 -12.97 -13.96 15.58
C ALA A 7 -13.34 -12.55 16.09
N ALA A 8 -13.82 -12.44 17.34
CA ALA A 8 -14.12 -11.15 17.96
C ALA A 8 -12.86 -10.30 18.18
N MET A 9 -11.74 -10.90 18.62
CA MET A 9 -10.46 -10.21 18.74
C MET A 9 -9.96 -9.71 17.38
N MET A 10 -10.01 -10.56 16.37
CA MET A 10 -9.64 -10.23 14.99
C MET A 10 -10.47 -9.05 14.46
N GLY A 11 -11.79 -9.08 14.68
CA GLY A 11 -12.68 -8.01 14.25
C GLY A 11 -12.36 -6.67 14.91
N ARG A 12 -12.08 -6.64 16.22
CA ARG A 12 -11.69 -5.42 16.93
C ARG A 12 -10.34 -4.88 16.44
N LEU A 13 -9.35 -5.74 16.30
CA LEU A 13 -8.02 -5.34 15.83
C LEU A 13 -8.09 -4.79 14.42
N LEU A 14 -8.76 -5.51 13.50
CA LEU A 14 -8.96 -5.06 12.12
C LEU A 14 -9.67 -3.71 12.06
N ALA A 15 -10.77 -3.53 12.80
CA ALA A 15 -11.52 -2.28 12.79
C ALA A 15 -10.67 -1.09 13.29
N ALA A 16 -9.91 -1.27 14.37
CA ALA A 16 -9.02 -0.24 14.89
C ALA A 16 -7.86 0.06 13.92
N THR A 17 -7.28 -0.96 13.28
CA THR A 17 -6.22 -0.79 12.29
C THR A 17 -6.71 -0.04 11.04
N LEU A 18 -7.86 -0.44 10.47
CA LEU A 18 -8.43 0.24 9.31
C LEU A 18 -8.79 1.70 9.63
N ALA A 19 -9.37 1.97 10.80
CA ALA A 19 -9.69 3.33 11.22
C ALA A 19 -8.43 4.22 11.33
N ALA A 20 -7.33 3.69 11.86
CA ALA A 20 -6.06 4.40 11.92
C ALA A 20 -5.47 4.66 10.52
N ILE A 21 -5.52 3.67 9.61
CA ILE A 21 -5.07 3.84 8.22
C ILE A 21 -5.91 4.89 7.49
N ASP A 22 -7.24 4.82 7.61
CA ASP A 22 -8.15 5.78 6.98
C ASP A 22 -7.91 7.23 7.49
N ALA A 23 -7.63 7.40 8.79
CA ALA A 23 -7.27 8.70 9.36
C ALA A 23 -5.92 9.21 8.83
N LEU A 24 -4.92 8.33 8.68
CA LEU A 24 -3.63 8.68 8.09
C LEU A 24 -3.74 9.00 6.58
N ASP A 25 -4.63 8.31 5.87
CA ASP A 25 -4.98 8.58 4.47
C ASP A 25 -5.56 9.99 4.32
N ASP A 26 -6.50 10.35 5.18
CA ASP A 26 -7.11 11.68 5.20
C ASP A 26 -6.08 12.76 5.54
N ALA A 27 -5.26 12.53 6.58
CA ALA A 27 -4.18 13.44 6.94
C ALA A 27 -3.17 13.63 5.78
N ALA A 28 -2.81 12.56 5.07
CA ALA A 28 -1.89 12.63 3.93
C ALA A 28 -2.44 13.48 2.77
N ARG A 29 -3.77 13.56 2.60
CA ARG A 29 -4.42 14.38 1.57
C ARG A 29 -4.50 15.86 1.93
N HIS A 30 -4.54 16.17 3.23
CA HIS A 30 -4.78 17.52 3.73
C HIS A 30 -3.56 18.18 4.40
N ILE A 31 -2.45 17.46 4.52
CA ILE A 31 -1.24 17.97 5.16
C ILE A 31 -0.60 19.11 4.37
N ALA A 32 -0.38 20.22 5.07
CA ALA A 32 0.36 21.40 4.64
C ALA A 32 1.02 22.03 5.88
N PRO A 33 2.00 22.95 5.72
CA PRO A 33 2.67 23.57 6.87
C PRO A 33 1.71 24.22 7.88
N ASP A 34 0.60 24.78 7.42
CA ASP A 34 -0.44 25.44 8.20
C ASP A 34 -1.50 24.50 8.78
N THR A 35 -1.68 23.31 8.21
CA THR A 35 -2.66 22.31 8.69
C THR A 35 -2.06 21.23 9.58
N LEU A 36 -0.73 21.07 9.58
CA LEU A 36 -0.03 19.97 10.27
C LEU A 36 -0.38 19.90 11.76
N GLU A 37 -0.35 21.01 12.49
CA GLU A 37 -0.61 21.00 13.94
C GLU A 37 -2.04 20.56 14.25
N ALA A 38 -3.02 21.07 13.49
CA ALA A 38 -4.42 20.67 13.63
C ALA A 38 -4.62 19.19 13.30
N LEU A 39 -4.05 18.69 12.20
CA LEU A 39 -4.16 17.27 11.82
C LEU A 39 -3.47 16.36 12.85
N ALA A 40 -2.28 16.73 13.33
CA ALA A 40 -1.54 15.97 14.32
C ALA A 40 -2.28 15.88 15.67
N ALA A 41 -3.00 16.92 16.07
CA ALA A 41 -3.81 16.92 17.29
C ALA A 41 -4.98 15.90 17.24
N HIS A 42 -5.43 15.51 16.05
CA HIS A 42 -6.47 14.50 15.85
C HIS A 42 -5.90 13.09 15.62
N ALA A 43 -4.57 12.94 15.51
CA ALA A 43 -3.92 11.65 15.36
C ALA A 43 -3.84 10.93 16.72
N ASP A 44 -4.86 10.14 17.03
CA ASP A 44 -4.94 9.36 18.27
C ASP A 44 -4.72 7.86 18.02
N ALA A 45 -3.67 7.31 18.63
CA ALA A 45 -3.35 5.89 18.56
C ALA A 45 -3.90 5.09 19.75
N THR A 46 -4.56 5.71 20.73
CA THR A 46 -4.91 5.11 22.03
C THR A 46 -5.76 3.85 21.90
N LEU A 47 -6.82 3.91 21.08
CA LEU A 47 -7.69 2.75 20.84
C LEU A 47 -6.91 1.60 20.18
N LEU A 48 -6.13 1.91 19.13
CA LEU A 48 -5.33 0.91 18.43
C LEU A 48 -4.27 0.30 19.35
N ALA A 49 -3.60 1.11 20.16
CA ALA A 49 -2.62 0.64 21.13
C ALA A 49 -3.25 -0.31 22.16
N THR A 50 -4.41 0.04 22.72
CA THR A 50 -5.13 -0.80 23.69
C THR A 50 -5.57 -2.13 23.07
N VAL A 51 -6.10 -2.10 21.84
CA VAL A 51 -6.55 -3.32 21.15
C VAL A 51 -5.37 -4.18 20.72
N LEU A 52 -4.27 -3.57 20.28
CA LEU A 52 -3.03 -4.27 19.92
C LEU A 52 -2.43 -4.98 21.13
N GLU A 53 -2.30 -4.31 22.27
CA GLU A 53 -1.82 -4.92 23.53
C GLU A 53 -2.72 -6.10 23.95
N ALA A 54 -4.04 -5.92 23.87
CA ALA A 54 -4.97 -7.01 24.16
C ALA A 54 -4.82 -8.18 23.17
N ALA A 55 -4.51 -7.92 21.90
CA ALA A 55 -4.26 -8.94 20.89
C ALA A 55 -2.90 -9.66 21.08
N GLU A 56 -1.87 -8.97 21.58
CA GLU A 56 -0.57 -9.58 21.94
C GLU A 56 -0.73 -10.58 23.09
N ALA A 57 -1.52 -10.21 24.10
CA ALA A 57 -1.84 -11.08 25.23
C ALA A 57 -2.87 -12.17 24.90
N PHE A 58 -3.55 -12.07 23.75
CA PHE A 58 -4.60 -13.01 23.37
C PHE A 58 -3.99 -14.36 22.95
N PRO A 59 -4.47 -15.49 23.48
CA PRO A 59 -3.90 -16.78 23.14
C PRO A 59 -4.48 -17.26 21.78
N TRP A 60 -3.82 -16.90 20.68
CA TRP A 60 -4.31 -17.23 19.34
C TRP A 60 -4.24 -18.72 19.02
N PRO A 61 -5.27 -19.32 18.39
CA PRO A 61 -5.18 -20.65 17.81
C PRO A 61 -4.13 -20.73 16.70
N ASP A 62 -3.29 -21.78 16.68
CA ASP A 62 -2.17 -21.93 15.72
C ASP A 62 -2.59 -21.79 14.25
N ARG A 63 -3.75 -22.32 13.87
CA ARG A 63 -4.27 -22.21 12.49
C ARG A 63 -4.53 -20.76 12.03
N LEU A 64 -4.67 -19.82 12.97
CA LEU A 64 -4.86 -18.40 12.68
C LEU A 64 -3.54 -17.63 12.71
N ALA A 65 -2.40 -18.27 12.97
CA ALA A 65 -1.11 -17.60 13.08
C ALA A 65 -0.77 -16.73 11.85
N PRO A 66 -0.92 -17.19 10.59
CA PRO A 66 -0.61 -16.35 9.43
C PRO A 66 -1.50 -15.08 9.36
N MET A 67 -2.79 -15.23 9.63
CA MET A 67 -3.76 -14.12 9.64
C MET A 67 -3.45 -13.13 10.77
N ARG A 68 -3.17 -13.66 11.96
CA ARG A 68 -2.74 -12.88 13.12
C ARG A 68 -1.48 -12.09 12.77
N ASP A 69 -0.45 -12.73 12.24
CA ASP A 69 0.85 -12.09 12.00
C ASP A 69 0.71 -10.91 11.03
N CYS A 70 -0.09 -11.06 9.96
CA CYS A 70 -0.46 -9.95 9.07
C CYS A 70 -1.17 -8.80 9.81
N LEU A 71 -2.20 -9.09 10.61
CA LEU A 71 -2.94 -8.07 11.35
C LEU A 71 -2.09 -7.37 12.42
N MET A 72 -1.27 -8.12 13.14
CA MET A 72 -0.39 -7.59 14.18
C MET A 72 0.67 -6.67 13.56
N GLN A 73 1.26 -7.07 12.44
CA GLN A 73 2.21 -6.24 11.70
C GLN A 73 1.55 -4.96 11.18
N ALA A 74 0.35 -5.07 10.61
CA ALA A 74 -0.41 -3.91 10.14
C ALA A 74 -0.75 -2.93 11.26
N ALA A 75 -1.27 -3.44 12.38
CA ALA A 75 -1.59 -2.65 13.56
C ALA A 75 -0.35 -1.96 14.15
N THR A 76 0.78 -2.65 14.18
CA THR A 76 2.06 -2.10 14.68
C THR A 76 2.54 -0.94 13.81
N GLU A 77 2.52 -1.09 12.49
CA GLU A 77 2.93 -0.02 11.56
C GLU A 77 1.95 1.15 11.56
N ALA A 78 0.64 0.88 11.61
CA ALA A 78 -0.38 1.92 11.71
C ALA A 78 -0.25 2.71 13.02
N ARG A 79 -0.04 2.03 14.16
CA ARG A 79 0.22 2.70 15.45
C ARG A 79 1.46 3.59 15.39
N ALA A 80 2.58 3.06 14.90
CA ALA A 80 3.82 3.81 14.78
C ALA A 80 3.69 5.01 13.82
N ALA A 81 2.89 4.88 12.76
CA ALA A 81 2.55 5.99 11.87
C ALA A 81 1.75 7.07 12.59
N THR A 82 0.68 6.69 13.31
CA THR A 82 -0.17 7.63 14.06
C THR A 82 0.61 8.36 15.15
N GLU A 83 1.37 7.64 15.98
CA GLU A 83 2.21 8.24 17.05
C GLU A 83 3.30 9.16 16.48
N GLY A 84 3.96 8.72 15.41
CA GLY A 84 4.96 9.53 14.71
C GLY A 84 4.39 10.79 14.07
N PHE A 85 3.15 10.73 13.57
CA PHE A 85 2.47 11.87 12.99
C PHE A 85 2.00 12.86 14.07
N ALA A 86 1.43 12.37 15.17
CA ALA A 86 1.01 13.17 16.31
C ALA A 86 2.15 14.00 16.91
N THR A 87 3.37 13.46 16.91
CA THR A 87 4.56 14.12 17.46
C THR A 87 5.33 14.95 16.44
N ALA A 88 5.00 14.88 15.15
CA ALA A 88 5.71 15.58 14.09
C ALA A 88 5.82 17.10 14.26
N PRO A 89 4.80 17.84 14.79
CA PRO A 89 4.90 19.28 14.99
C PRO A 89 6.06 19.73 15.90
N ALA A 90 6.53 18.86 16.80
CA ALA A 90 7.61 19.14 17.73
C ALA A 90 9.02 18.84 17.17
N ASP A 91 9.13 18.25 15.97
CA ASP A 91 10.41 17.94 15.34
C ASP A 91 11.10 19.21 14.80
N ALA A 92 12.42 19.19 14.66
CA ALA A 92 13.17 20.29 14.04
C ALA A 92 12.78 20.52 12.56
N ASN A 93 12.27 19.48 11.89
CA ASN A 93 11.73 19.55 10.54
C ASN A 93 10.34 18.90 10.48
N PRO A 94 9.27 19.61 10.91
CA PRO A 94 7.94 19.01 11.13
C PRO A 94 7.35 18.31 9.91
N MET A 95 7.43 18.93 8.73
CA MET A 95 6.91 18.35 7.49
C MET A 95 7.65 17.07 7.08
N LEU A 96 8.97 17.02 7.30
CA LEU A 96 9.76 15.84 7.01
C LEU A 96 9.46 14.71 8.01
N ALA A 97 9.27 15.05 9.29
CA ALA A 97 8.85 14.09 10.31
C ALA A 97 7.47 13.51 10.01
N ALA A 98 6.51 14.35 9.62
CA ALA A 98 5.18 13.92 9.21
C ALA A 98 5.22 13.02 7.97
N ALA A 99 5.97 13.41 6.93
CA ALA A 99 6.16 12.57 5.74
C ALA A 99 6.80 11.20 6.08
N ARG A 100 7.77 11.18 7.01
CA ARG A 100 8.38 9.93 7.51
C ARG A 100 7.38 9.05 8.24
N ALA A 101 6.49 9.64 9.04
CA ALA A 101 5.43 8.91 9.74
C ALA A 101 4.43 8.31 8.73
N LEU A 102 3.97 9.13 7.76
CA LEU A 102 3.02 8.69 6.73
C LEU A 102 3.57 7.57 5.83
N ARG A 103 4.89 7.46 5.63
CA ARG A 103 5.49 6.31 4.92
C ARG A 103 5.21 4.96 5.60
N ARG A 104 5.01 4.92 6.93
CA ARG A 104 4.66 3.67 7.63
C ARG A 104 3.24 3.19 7.30
N ARG A 105 2.35 4.07 6.83
CA ARG A 105 1.01 3.70 6.36
C ARG A 105 1.07 2.66 5.23
N ALA A 106 1.95 2.87 4.25
CA ALA A 106 2.17 1.93 3.14
C ALA A 106 2.59 0.53 3.63
N ARG A 107 3.34 0.45 4.73
CA ARG A 107 3.75 -0.83 5.34
C ARG A 107 2.60 -1.52 6.07
N ALA A 108 1.72 -0.73 6.70
CA ALA A 108 0.50 -1.25 7.30
C ALA A 108 -0.43 -1.83 6.23
N GLU A 109 -0.61 -1.11 5.12
CA GLU A 109 -1.36 -1.57 3.94
C GLU A 109 -0.73 -2.85 3.34
N ALA A 110 0.60 -2.89 3.20
CA ALA A 110 1.33 -4.08 2.74
C ALA A 110 1.10 -5.30 3.62
N ALA A 111 1.03 -5.13 4.93
CA ALA A 111 0.75 -6.21 5.87
C ALA A 111 -0.72 -6.67 5.83
N LEU A 112 -1.67 -5.79 5.52
CA LEU A 112 -3.08 -6.14 5.38
C LEU A 112 -3.42 -6.80 4.05
N TYR A 113 -2.78 -6.39 2.95
CA TYR A 113 -3.13 -6.80 1.60
C TYR A 113 -3.25 -8.34 1.39
N PRO A 114 -2.38 -9.19 1.98
CA PRO A 114 -2.53 -10.65 1.90
C PRO A 114 -3.87 -11.19 2.44
N LEU A 115 -4.58 -10.40 3.26
CA LEU A 115 -5.85 -10.79 3.86
C LEU A 115 -7.06 -10.50 2.95
N THR A 116 -6.86 -9.82 1.82
CA THR A 116 -7.93 -9.46 0.88
C THR A 116 -8.79 -10.65 0.40
N PRO A 117 -8.27 -11.89 0.18
CA PRO A 117 -9.11 -13.01 -0.23
C PRO A 117 -9.98 -13.57 0.90
N PHE A 118 -9.67 -13.25 2.16
CA PHE A 118 -10.28 -13.89 3.33
C PHE A 118 -11.19 -12.94 4.11
N LEU A 119 -10.90 -11.64 4.09
CA LEU A 119 -11.59 -10.63 4.88
C LEU A 119 -12.23 -9.58 3.95
N PRO A 120 -13.56 -9.64 3.72
CA PRO A 120 -14.26 -8.67 2.87
C PRO A 120 -14.01 -7.20 3.23
N PRO A 121 -13.94 -6.79 4.52
CA PRO A 121 -13.58 -5.41 4.87
C PRO A 121 -12.20 -4.99 4.36
N VAL A 122 -11.21 -5.89 4.38
CA VAL A 122 -9.86 -5.63 3.86
C VAL A 122 -9.91 -5.51 2.34
N SER A 123 -10.60 -6.43 1.65
CA SER A 123 -10.78 -6.36 0.20
C SER A 123 -11.40 -5.03 -0.24
N ARG A 124 -12.39 -4.52 0.50
CA ARG A 124 -13.06 -3.23 0.21
C ARG A 124 -12.17 -2.02 0.49
N HIS A 125 -11.29 -2.07 1.48
CA HIS A 125 -10.38 -0.97 1.79
C HIS A 125 -9.49 -0.59 0.59
N PHE A 126 -9.04 -1.60 -0.16
CA PHE A 126 -8.24 -1.46 -1.38
C PHE A 126 -9.08 -1.21 -2.66
N LEU A 127 -10.31 -0.70 -2.52
CA LEU A 127 -11.15 -0.25 -3.64
C LEU A 127 -11.46 1.24 -3.52
N GLU A 128 -11.63 1.91 -4.66
CA GLU A 128 -12.07 3.30 -4.73
C GLU A 128 -13.39 3.44 -3.96
N PRO A 129 -13.61 4.54 -3.21
CA PRO A 129 -14.80 4.68 -2.36
C PRO A 129 -16.12 4.40 -3.10
N ALA A 130 -16.23 4.84 -4.34
CA ALA A 130 -17.42 4.64 -5.18
C ALA A 130 -17.66 3.18 -5.60
N ALA A 131 -16.64 2.32 -5.55
CA ALA A 131 -16.71 0.91 -5.96
C ALA A 131 -16.80 -0.07 -4.79
N ARG A 132 -16.76 0.41 -3.53
CA ARG A 132 -16.78 -0.45 -2.33
C ARG A 132 -18.06 -1.26 -2.17
N ASP A 133 -19.15 -0.81 -2.78
CA ASP A 133 -20.47 -1.47 -2.80
C ASP A 133 -20.85 -2.04 -4.18
N ASP A 134 -19.92 -2.07 -5.15
CA ASP A 134 -20.16 -2.70 -6.45
C ASP A 134 -20.20 -4.23 -6.28
N ALA A 135 -21.42 -4.80 -6.26
CA ALA A 135 -21.64 -6.22 -6.08
C ALA A 135 -20.97 -7.09 -7.15
N ALA A 136 -20.88 -6.62 -8.40
CA ALA A 136 -20.28 -7.39 -9.49
C ALA A 136 -18.76 -7.43 -9.35
N LEU A 137 -18.13 -6.30 -9.02
CA LEU A 137 -16.70 -6.23 -8.73
C LEU A 137 -16.34 -7.10 -7.52
N LEU A 138 -17.10 -6.99 -6.43
CA LEU A 138 -16.87 -7.78 -5.22
C LEU A 138 -17.00 -9.29 -5.48
N ALA A 139 -18.01 -9.72 -6.26
CA ALA A 139 -18.19 -11.11 -6.63
C ALA A 139 -17.02 -11.64 -7.49
N ARG A 140 -16.55 -10.84 -8.46
CA ARG A 140 -15.38 -11.18 -9.28
C ARG A 140 -14.12 -11.37 -8.45
N LEU A 141 -13.85 -10.46 -7.52
CA LEU A 141 -12.67 -10.55 -6.63
C LEU A 141 -12.76 -11.75 -5.69
N ALA A 142 -13.95 -12.02 -5.12
CA ALA A 142 -14.17 -13.17 -4.24
C ALA A 142 -14.08 -14.52 -4.97
N ALA A 143 -14.32 -14.54 -6.28
CA ALA A 143 -14.18 -15.75 -7.09
C ALA A 143 -12.73 -16.12 -7.42
N VAL A 144 -11.76 -15.21 -7.20
CA VAL A 144 -10.34 -15.51 -7.42
C VAL A 144 -9.83 -16.41 -6.29
N PRO A 145 -9.22 -17.57 -6.61
CA PRO A 145 -8.60 -18.42 -5.59
C PRO A 145 -7.53 -17.67 -4.79
N PRO A 146 -7.50 -17.77 -3.45
CA PRO A 146 -6.41 -17.23 -2.66
C PRO A 146 -5.06 -17.80 -3.12
N GLY A 147 -4.04 -16.94 -3.25
CA GLY A 147 -2.71 -17.35 -3.66
C GLY A 147 -2.58 -17.70 -5.15
N ARG A 148 -3.45 -17.16 -6.02
CA ARG A 148 -3.29 -17.26 -7.48
C ARG A 148 -1.91 -16.77 -7.91
N ASP A 149 -1.10 -17.68 -8.44
CA ASP A 149 0.26 -17.41 -8.87
C ASP A 149 0.35 -16.26 -9.89
N GLY A 150 1.37 -15.42 -9.71
CA GLY A 150 1.66 -14.30 -10.60
C GLY A 150 0.62 -13.17 -10.57
N THR A 151 -0.20 -13.09 -9.54
CA THR A 151 -1.14 -11.97 -9.32
C THR A 151 -0.98 -11.35 -7.94
N GLY A 152 -1.52 -10.15 -7.75
CA GLY A 152 -1.37 -9.36 -6.54
C GLY A 152 -0.07 -8.55 -6.50
N VAL A 153 0.29 -8.10 -5.30
CA VAL A 153 1.51 -7.30 -5.06
C VAL A 153 2.75 -8.20 -5.01
N MET A 154 3.78 -7.82 -5.76
CA MET A 154 5.06 -8.53 -5.89
C MET A 154 6.23 -7.55 -5.90
N HIS A 155 7.43 -8.05 -5.62
CA HIS A 155 8.67 -7.29 -5.75
C HIS A 155 9.65 -8.03 -6.66
N LEU A 156 10.22 -7.30 -7.63
CA LEU A 156 11.23 -7.82 -8.55
C LEU A 156 12.55 -7.07 -8.30
N GLY A 157 13.68 -7.76 -8.49
CA GLY A 157 15.01 -7.17 -8.27
C GLY A 157 15.44 -7.05 -6.80
N GLY A 158 14.74 -7.72 -5.88
CA GLY A 158 15.13 -7.80 -4.46
C GLY A 158 13.96 -7.56 -3.50
N PRO A 159 14.25 -7.42 -2.18
CA PRO A 159 13.26 -7.04 -1.18
C PRO A 159 12.58 -5.68 -1.48
N PRO A 160 11.44 -5.38 -0.84
CA PRO A 160 10.76 -4.09 -0.98
C PRO A 160 11.70 -2.89 -0.78
N GLY A 161 11.67 -1.94 -1.73
CA GLY A 161 12.46 -0.71 -1.67
C GLY A 161 13.92 -0.84 -2.12
N THR A 162 14.32 -1.99 -2.68
CA THR A 162 15.66 -2.19 -3.27
C THR A 162 15.87 -1.22 -4.44
N ARG A 163 16.99 -0.48 -4.42
CA ARG A 163 17.37 0.43 -5.52
C ARG A 163 17.54 -0.33 -6.84
N GLY A 164 16.95 0.19 -7.91
CA GLY A 164 16.89 -0.49 -9.21
C GLY A 164 15.93 -1.70 -9.24
N GLY A 165 15.29 -2.04 -8.13
CA GLY A 165 14.18 -3.01 -8.08
C GLY A 165 12.85 -2.34 -8.36
N THR A 166 11.78 -3.13 -8.42
CA THR A 166 10.42 -2.63 -8.67
C THR A 166 9.39 -3.32 -7.80
N ALA A 167 8.39 -2.56 -7.34
CA ALA A 167 7.16 -3.10 -6.80
C ALA A 167 6.11 -3.16 -7.90
N LEU A 168 5.37 -4.25 -7.97
CA LEU A 168 4.43 -4.54 -9.04
C LEU A 168 3.11 -4.95 -8.41
N TYR A 169 1.99 -4.48 -8.97
CA TYR A 169 0.68 -5.05 -8.73
C TYR A 169 0.10 -5.54 -10.05
N VAL A 170 -0.24 -6.83 -10.08
CA VAL A 170 -0.98 -7.46 -11.18
C VAL A 170 -2.39 -7.74 -10.69
N PRO A 171 -3.46 -7.35 -11.42
CA PRO A 171 -4.82 -7.60 -11.00
C PRO A 171 -5.06 -9.08 -10.64
N GLU A 172 -5.74 -9.34 -9.53
CA GLU A 172 -6.12 -10.70 -9.13
C GLU A 172 -7.01 -11.37 -10.20
N THR A 173 -7.72 -10.54 -10.97
CA THR A 173 -8.57 -10.93 -12.10
C THR A 173 -7.84 -10.89 -13.45
N TYR A 174 -6.51 -10.81 -13.47
CA TYR A 174 -5.71 -10.74 -14.69
C TYR A 174 -6.09 -11.84 -15.69
N ASP A 175 -6.24 -11.44 -16.95
CA ASP A 175 -6.54 -12.31 -18.08
C ASP A 175 -5.67 -11.86 -19.26
N PRO A 176 -4.72 -12.69 -19.73
CA PRO A 176 -3.83 -12.31 -20.82
C PRO A 176 -4.56 -12.14 -22.16
N THR A 177 -5.79 -12.65 -22.30
CA THR A 177 -6.62 -12.44 -23.50
C THR A 177 -7.29 -11.06 -23.53
N HIS A 178 -7.30 -10.37 -22.39
CA HIS A 178 -7.77 -8.99 -22.23
C HIS A 178 -6.70 -8.17 -21.51
N PRO A 179 -5.62 -7.78 -22.20
CA PRO A 179 -4.49 -7.07 -21.59
C PRO A 179 -4.96 -5.81 -20.82
N PRO A 180 -4.54 -5.63 -19.56
CA PRO A 180 -4.95 -4.49 -18.75
C PRO A 180 -4.23 -3.20 -19.17
N PRO A 181 -4.77 -2.01 -18.84
CA PRO A 181 -4.00 -0.78 -18.83
C PRO A 181 -2.76 -0.89 -17.94
N LEU A 182 -1.71 -0.14 -18.27
CA LEU A 182 -0.49 -0.03 -17.50
C LEU A 182 -0.39 1.35 -16.82
N VAL A 183 -0.07 1.37 -15.53
CA VAL A 183 0.37 2.57 -14.80
C VAL A 183 1.80 2.37 -14.33
N VAL A 184 2.68 3.31 -14.64
CA VAL A 184 4.06 3.38 -14.13
C VAL A 184 4.16 4.56 -13.18
N ALA A 185 4.36 4.29 -11.89
CA ALA A 185 4.30 5.28 -10.82
C ALA A 185 5.70 5.53 -10.19
N LEU A 186 6.24 6.73 -10.41
CA LEU A 186 7.57 7.15 -9.97
C LEU A 186 7.54 7.92 -8.63
N HIS A 187 8.23 7.38 -7.63
CA HIS A 187 8.28 7.97 -6.28
C HIS A 187 9.00 9.33 -6.24
N GLY A 188 8.77 10.15 -5.20
CA GLY A 188 9.57 11.37 -4.98
C GLY A 188 10.94 11.12 -4.38
N GLY A 189 11.79 12.15 -4.24
CA GLY A 189 13.22 11.98 -3.95
C GLY A 189 13.64 11.44 -2.58
N SER A 190 12.69 11.17 -1.68
CA SER A 190 12.95 10.46 -0.42
C SER A 190 12.14 9.16 -0.27
N GLY A 191 11.47 8.73 -1.34
CA GLY A 191 10.65 7.53 -1.39
C GLY A 191 11.35 6.34 -2.05
N ASN A 192 10.56 5.31 -2.29
CA ASN A 192 10.92 4.13 -3.08
C ASN A 192 9.64 3.58 -3.72
N GLY A 193 9.79 2.70 -4.71
CA GLY A 193 8.65 2.13 -5.43
C GLY A 193 7.73 1.27 -4.56
N ALA A 194 8.28 0.56 -3.56
CA ALA A 194 7.49 -0.29 -2.68
C ALA A 194 6.51 0.48 -1.80
N ASP A 195 6.90 1.66 -1.30
CA ASP A 195 5.99 2.54 -0.56
C ASP A 195 5.04 3.28 -1.54
N PHE A 196 5.54 3.71 -2.70
CA PHE A 196 4.77 4.55 -3.62
C PHE A 196 3.65 3.79 -4.35
N LEU A 197 3.82 2.48 -4.57
CA LEU A 197 2.79 1.59 -5.13
C LEU A 197 1.43 1.74 -4.42
N TRP A 198 1.44 1.87 -3.10
CA TRP A 198 0.22 1.96 -2.29
C TRP A 198 -0.61 3.22 -2.55
N THR A 199 0.00 4.26 -3.13
CA THR A 199 -0.70 5.48 -3.56
C THR A 199 -1.67 5.21 -4.72
N TRP A 200 -1.40 4.20 -5.55
CA TRP A 200 -2.15 3.88 -6.76
C TRP A 200 -2.88 2.54 -6.69
N LEU A 201 -2.61 1.72 -5.66
CA LEU A 201 -3.15 0.36 -5.57
C LEU A 201 -4.68 0.35 -5.59
N ARG A 202 -5.32 1.33 -4.94
CA ARG A 202 -6.78 1.40 -4.84
C ARG A 202 -7.44 1.56 -6.21
N GLU A 203 -6.94 2.49 -7.01
CA GLU A 203 -7.40 2.75 -8.38
C GLU A 203 -7.03 1.58 -9.29
N ALA A 204 -5.80 1.06 -9.19
CA ALA A 204 -5.34 -0.07 -10.00
C ALA A 204 -6.19 -1.32 -9.77
N ARG A 205 -6.47 -1.66 -8.51
CA ARG A 205 -7.28 -2.82 -8.14
C ARG A 205 -8.75 -2.66 -8.50
N THR A 206 -9.30 -1.44 -8.37
CA THR A 206 -10.69 -1.15 -8.76
C THR A 206 -10.89 -1.29 -10.26
N ARG A 207 -9.96 -0.73 -11.04
CA ARG A 207 -10.11 -0.59 -12.51
C ARG A 207 -9.45 -1.70 -13.30
N GLY A 208 -8.78 -2.65 -12.63
CA GLY A 208 -8.08 -3.76 -13.28
C GLY A 208 -6.85 -3.30 -14.07
N MET A 209 -6.07 -2.36 -13.51
CA MET A 209 -4.83 -1.87 -14.12
C MET A 209 -3.63 -2.62 -13.55
N LEU A 210 -2.66 -2.92 -14.41
CA LEU A 210 -1.35 -3.35 -13.98
C LEU A 210 -0.55 -2.12 -13.54
N LEU A 211 0.08 -2.20 -12.36
CA LEU A 211 0.78 -1.06 -11.75
C LEU A 211 2.24 -1.44 -11.49
N VAL A 212 3.17 -0.68 -12.07
CA VAL A 212 4.61 -0.81 -11.88
C VAL A 212 5.11 0.42 -11.12
N ALA A 213 5.78 0.21 -9.99
CA ALA A 213 6.38 1.25 -9.18
C ALA A 213 7.88 0.95 -9.01
N PRO A 214 8.73 1.41 -9.95
CA PRO A 214 10.17 1.21 -9.87
C PRO A 214 10.78 2.03 -8.74
N THR A 215 11.92 1.57 -8.22
CA THR A 215 12.75 2.33 -7.28
C THR A 215 13.99 2.83 -7.99
N ALA A 216 14.24 4.15 -7.93
CA ALA A 216 15.40 4.77 -8.56
C ALA A 216 16.72 4.04 -8.20
N PRO A 217 17.63 3.81 -9.15
CA PRO A 217 18.95 3.22 -8.89
C PRO A 217 19.82 4.12 -8.00
N GLY A 218 19.74 5.44 -8.23
CA GLY A 218 20.40 6.47 -7.43
C GLY A 218 19.62 6.83 -6.17
N ARG A 219 20.01 7.92 -5.48
CA ARG A 219 19.27 8.44 -4.30
C ARG A 219 17.82 8.79 -4.64
N THR A 220 17.63 9.35 -5.83
CA THR A 220 16.39 9.74 -6.51
C THR A 220 16.67 9.64 -8.02
N TRP A 221 15.69 10.03 -8.84
CA TRP A 221 15.78 10.08 -10.30
C TRP A 221 16.87 11.04 -10.79
N THR A 222 17.59 10.67 -11.85
CA THR A 222 18.63 11.49 -12.46
C THR A 222 18.04 12.58 -13.36
N LEU A 223 17.77 13.75 -12.80
CA LEU A 223 17.18 14.88 -13.55
C LEU A 223 18.14 15.49 -14.58
N ASP A 224 19.46 15.43 -14.34
CA ASP A 224 20.49 15.93 -15.27
C ASP A 224 20.80 14.94 -16.41
N ASP A 225 20.39 13.68 -16.26
CA ASP A 225 20.54 12.62 -17.26
C ASP A 225 19.36 11.63 -17.17
N PRO A 226 18.18 12.02 -17.68
CA PRO A 226 16.99 11.18 -17.58
C PRO A 226 17.08 9.90 -18.41
N GLY A 227 17.99 9.83 -19.39
CA GLY A 227 18.18 8.66 -20.23
C GLY A 227 18.67 7.44 -19.44
N ALA A 228 19.58 7.64 -18.49
CA ALA A 228 20.13 6.56 -17.67
C ALA A 228 19.04 5.82 -16.86
N ASP A 229 18.15 6.57 -16.18
CA ASP A 229 17.04 5.97 -15.44
C ASP A 229 15.91 5.49 -16.37
N GLY A 230 15.72 6.14 -17.52
CA GLY A 230 14.78 5.71 -18.55
C GLY A 230 15.09 4.30 -19.08
N GLU A 231 16.36 4.01 -19.41
CA GLU A 231 16.80 2.68 -19.84
C GLU A 231 16.57 1.60 -18.78
N VAL A 232 16.64 1.96 -17.50
CA VAL A 232 16.33 1.05 -16.39
C VAL A 232 14.84 0.76 -16.33
N ILE A 233 13.99 1.78 -16.49
CA ILE A 233 12.53 1.64 -16.53
C ILE A 233 12.12 0.80 -17.73
N ASP A 234 12.64 1.08 -18.93
CA ASP A 234 12.33 0.33 -20.15
C ASP A 234 12.66 -1.15 -20.01
N ARG A 235 13.81 -1.48 -19.40
CA ARG A 235 14.18 -2.87 -19.11
C ARG A 235 13.24 -3.54 -18.12
N ILE A 236 12.86 -2.84 -17.04
CA ILE A 236 11.87 -3.35 -16.08
C ILE A 236 10.54 -3.63 -16.78
N LEU A 237 10.07 -2.72 -17.64
CA LEU A 237 8.82 -2.87 -18.37
C LEU A 237 8.90 -4.04 -19.36
N ALA A 238 10.00 -4.18 -20.09
CA ALA A 238 10.21 -5.32 -20.98
C ALA A 238 10.14 -6.66 -20.22
N GLU A 239 10.75 -6.76 -19.03
CA GLU A 239 10.68 -7.96 -18.19
C GLU A 239 9.25 -8.23 -17.66
N VAL A 240 8.52 -7.18 -17.29
CA VAL A 240 7.12 -7.29 -16.81
C VAL A 240 6.21 -7.73 -17.95
N GLU A 241 6.30 -7.11 -19.13
CA GLU A 241 5.41 -7.35 -20.27
C GLU A 241 5.62 -8.73 -20.92
N VAL A 242 6.82 -9.31 -20.80
CA VAL A 242 7.06 -10.72 -21.17
C VAL A 242 6.17 -11.68 -20.36
N ARG A 243 5.90 -11.36 -19.09
CA ARG A 243 5.12 -12.21 -18.19
C ARG A 243 3.64 -11.81 -18.13
N TRP A 244 3.36 -10.52 -18.22
CA TRP A 244 2.04 -9.93 -18.14
C TRP A 244 1.84 -8.93 -19.27
N PRO A 245 1.46 -9.39 -20.48
CA PRO A 245 1.09 -8.50 -21.56
C PRO A 245 0.07 -7.43 -21.10
N THR A 246 0.34 -6.19 -21.47
CA THR A 246 -0.45 -4.98 -21.20
C THR A 246 -1.07 -4.45 -22.50
N ASP A 247 -2.04 -3.56 -22.38
CA ASP A 247 -2.60 -2.85 -23.53
C ASP A 247 -1.70 -1.69 -23.95
N PRO A 248 -1.04 -1.75 -25.12
CA PRO A 248 -0.07 -0.73 -25.55
C PRO A 248 -0.72 0.62 -25.86
N THR A 249 -2.05 0.68 -25.98
CA THR A 249 -2.80 1.93 -26.22
C THR A 249 -3.26 2.60 -24.94
N ARG A 250 -3.07 1.95 -23.77
CA ARG A 250 -3.52 2.43 -22.47
C ARG A 250 -2.39 2.35 -21.44
N SER A 251 -1.35 3.17 -21.64
CA SER A 251 -0.26 3.35 -20.69
C SER A 251 -0.27 4.76 -20.08
N LEU A 252 0.04 4.84 -18.79
CA LEU A 252 0.21 6.09 -18.05
C LEU A 252 1.56 6.05 -17.33
N LEU A 253 2.41 7.06 -17.56
CA LEU A 253 3.53 7.39 -16.69
C LEU A 253 3.12 8.53 -15.76
N THR A 254 3.42 8.40 -14.48
CA THR A 254 3.07 9.40 -13.46
C THR A 254 4.13 9.41 -12.37
N GLY A 255 4.26 10.54 -11.67
CA GLY A 255 5.14 10.62 -10.51
C GLY A 255 4.83 11.76 -9.56
N MET A 256 5.56 11.81 -8.44
CA MET A 256 5.46 12.85 -7.43
C MET A 256 6.82 13.53 -7.23
N SER A 257 6.84 14.87 -7.12
CA SER A 257 8.07 15.66 -6.89
C SER A 257 9.14 15.31 -7.94
N ASP A 258 10.36 14.91 -7.57
CA ASP A 258 11.40 14.45 -8.51
C ASP A 258 10.88 13.44 -9.55
N GLY A 259 10.02 12.48 -9.15
CA GLY A 259 9.44 11.51 -10.09
C GLY A 259 8.40 12.14 -11.03
N GLY A 260 7.74 13.21 -10.59
CA GLY A 260 6.86 14.01 -11.43
C GLY A 260 7.63 14.91 -12.40
N THR A 261 8.79 15.46 -11.98
CA THR A 261 9.70 16.20 -12.87
C THR A 261 10.34 15.29 -13.91
N PHE A 262 10.58 14.02 -13.57
CA PHE A 262 11.12 13.02 -14.47
C PHE A 262 10.13 12.54 -15.54
N THR A 263 8.82 12.57 -15.23
CA THR A 263 7.73 12.12 -16.11
C THR A 263 7.48 13.12 -17.24
#